data_AF-A0A401MGU2-F1
#
_entry.id   AF-A0A401MGU2-F1
#
_cell.length_a   1.000
_cell.length_b   1.000
_cell.length_c   1.000
_cell.angle_alpha   90.00
_cell.angle_beta   90.00
_cell.angle_gamma   90.00
#
_symmetry.space_group_name_H-M   'P 1'
#
loop_
_entity.id
_entity.type
_entity.pdbx_description
1 polymer ?
#
loop_
_entity_poly.entity_id
_entity_poly.type
_entity_poly.pdbx_seq_one_letter_code
_entity_poly.pdbx_strand_id
1 'polypeptide(L)'
;MLLALATGVAVASFLVVRGFVPFLVAACAYASAQSGLAAARQALLAGLVGAGERTGLLAQLQSTLTAGLAVGAGLGGLALHAGTRAAYLGVFALDAVSFLVCAGLLWRLPTVAPVAVGRKGGLGVLRDRPYVLLTLLNTVLLLRMPLLSLGLPLWIATRTDAPTWVVSALFVLNTGAVMVFQVRVARAVTGLASATRVVRRSGWVMLAACAVFALSAGASPWVAVGVVVAGAVLQVVAEMGQSAGSWQLSFDLAPADRVGEYQGFFGAGVTVARTLGPLVLTSLLVGWGTPGWLLLGALTLTASYAMGPATRRAHGRTEPRRQPVLAN
;
A
#
# COMPACT_ATOMS: atom_id res chain seq x y z
N MET A 1 -0.50 -8.22 20.96
CA MET A 1 0.49 -9.22 21.43
C MET A 1 0.39 -10.54 20.67
N LEU A 2 -0.73 -11.28 20.72
CA LEU A 2 -0.90 -12.56 20.01
C LEU A 2 -0.57 -12.50 18.51
N LEU A 3 -1.00 -11.44 17.83
CA LEU A 3 -0.71 -11.24 16.41
C LEU A 3 0.79 -10.99 16.13
N ALA A 4 1.50 -10.32 17.03
CA ALA A 4 2.94 -10.10 16.89
C ALA A 4 3.73 -11.40 17.12
N LEU A 5 3.32 -12.21 18.10
CA LEU A 5 3.88 -13.55 18.33
C LEU A 5 3.62 -14.48 17.14
N ALA A 6 2.38 -14.52 16.64
CA ALA A 6 2.03 -15.30 15.46
C ALA A 6 2.84 -14.88 14.22
N THR A 7 3.07 -13.57 14.05
CA THR A 7 3.94 -13.03 12.99
C THR A 7 5.38 -13.52 13.15
N GLY A 8 5.96 -13.39 14.35
CA GLY A 8 7.33 -13.82 14.62
C GLY A 8 7.55 -15.33 14.45
N VAL A 9 6.60 -16.15 14.92
CA VAL A 9 6.64 -17.61 14.74
C VAL A 9 6.51 -17.99 13.27
N ALA A 10 5.63 -17.33 12.52
CA ALA A 10 5.47 -17.58 11.09
C ALA A 10 6.76 -17.24 10.31
N VAL A 11 7.43 -16.12 10.60
CA VAL A 11 8.74 -15.80 9.99
C VAL A 11 9.81 -16.79 10.42
N ALA A 12 9.88 -17.14 11.71
CA ALA A 12 10.86 -18.10 12.21
C ALA A 12 10.73 -19.47 11.54
N SER A 13 9.52 -19.86 11.15
CA SER A 13 9.29 -21.11 10.42
C SER A 13 10.00 -21.15 9.06
N PHE A 14 10.25 -20.00 8.42
CA PHE A 14 11.02 -19.93 7.17
C PHE A 14 12.48 -20.38 7.32
N LEU A 15 13.02 -20.43 8.54
CA LEU A 15 14.36 -20.94 8.81
C LEU A 15 14.46 -22.46 8.64
N VAL A 16 13.34 -23.16 8.85
CA VAL A 16 13.29 -24.63 8.96
C VAL A 16 12.56 -25.27 7.78
N VAL A 17 11.62 -24.54 7.19
CA VAL A 17 10.82 -25.01 6.07
C VAL A 17 11.66 -25.15 4.80
N ARG A 18 11.64 -26.35 4.21
CA ARG A 18 12.39 -26.69 2.98
C ARG A 18 11.49 -27.07 1.80
N GLY A 19 10.18 -26.94 1.94
CA GLY A 19 9.20 -27.34 0.93
C GLY A 19 8.21 -26.22 0.60
N PHE A 20 7.68 -26.23 -0.63
CA PHE A 20 6.79 -25.19 -1.13
C PHE A 20 5.48 -25.09 -0.33
N VAL A 21 4.80 -26.22 -0.11
CA VAL A 21 3.51 -26.26 0.63
C VAL A 21 3.64 -25.76 2.07
N PRO A 22 4.59 -26.25 2.89
CA PRO A 22 4.78 -25.70 4.25
C PRO A 22 5.19 -24.23 4.23
N PHE A 23 5.94 -23.78 3.21
CA PHE A 23 6.31 -22.37 3.05
C PHE A 23 5.08 -21.50 2.74
N LEU A 24 4.22 -21.97 1.85
CA LEU A 24 2.98 -21.30 1.50
C LEU A 24 2.07 -21.14 2.73
N VAL A 25 1.89 -22.20 3.51
CA VAL A 25 1.08 -22.14 4.75
C VAL A 25 1.67 -21.14 5.74
N ALA A 26 2.98 -21.17 5.96
CA ALA A 26 3.67 -20.22 6.82
C ALA A 26 3.56 -18.77 6.31
N ALA A 27 3.68 -18.55 5.00
CA ALA A 27 3.52 -17.23 4.38
C ALA A 27 2.09 -16.71 4.50
N CYS A 28 1.08 -17.56 4.33
CA CYS A 28 -0.32 -17.21 4.56
C CYS A 28 -0.58 -16.84 6.04
N ALA A 29 -0.02 -17.61 6.98
CA ALA A 29 -0.11 -17.32 8.41
C ALA A 29 0.57 -15.98 8.75
N TYR A 30 1.77 -15.75 8.22
CA TYR A 30 2.50 -14.49 8.35
C TYR A 30 1.67 -13.31 7.84
N ALA A 31 1.19 -13.38 6.59
CA ALA A 31 0.42 -12.31 5.97
C ALA A 31 -0.87 -11.99 6.75
N SER A 32 -1.55 -13.02 7.24
CA SER A 32 -2.77 -12.87 8.04
C SER A 32 -2.48 -12.20 9.39
N ALA A 33 -1.43 -12.64 10.08
CA ALA A 33 -1.01 -12.10 11.37
C ALA A 33 -0.50 -10.65 11.25
N GLN A 34 0.28 -10.34 10.21
CA GLN A 34 0.76 -9.00 9.85
C GLN A 34 -0.40 -8.04 9.63
N SER A 35 -1.37 -8.42 8.80
CA SER A 35 -2.54 -7.59 8.51
C SER A 35 -3.34 -7.32 9.78
N GLY A 36 -3.54 -8.34 10.63
CA GLY A 36 -4.17 -8.16 11.94
C GLY A 36 -3.37 -7.22 12.85
N LEU A 37 -2.04 -7.35 12.89
CA LEU A 37 -1.17 -6.51 13.72
C LEU A 37 -1.21 -5.04 13.28
N ALA A 38 -1.22 -4.78 11.98
CA ALA A 38 -1.36 -3.45 11.42
C ALA A 38 -2.70 -2.81 11.82
N ALA A 39 -3.81 -3.55 11.69
CA ALA A 39 -5.13 -3.09 12.11
C ALA A 39 -5.20 -2.84 13.62
N ALA A 40 -4.67 -3.74 14.45
CA ALA A 40 -4.62 -3.59 15.89
C ALA A 40 -3.80 -2.36 16.33
N ARG A 41 -2.69 -2.06 15.65
CA ARG A 41 -1.86 -0.88 15.90
C ARG A 41 -2.64 0.42 15.64
N GLN A 42 -3.40 0.47 14.53
CA GLN A 42 -4.25 1.62 14.20
C GLN A 42 -5.36 1.81 15.25
N ALA A 43 -5.97 0.72 15.74
CA ALA A 43 -6.99 0.79 16.79
C ALA A 43 -6.43 1.29 18.14
N LEU A 44 -5.25 0.80 18.54
CA LEU A 44 -4.55 1.27 19.75
C LEU A 44 -4.22 2.77 19.66
N LEU A 45 -3.75 3.23 18.51
CA LEU A 45 -3.48 4.65 18.26
C LEU A 45 -4.74 5.52 18.37
N ALA A 46 -5.87 5.04 17.82
CA ALA A 46 -7.13 5.75 17.91
C ALA A 46 -7.66 5.86 19.36
N GLY A 47 -7.42 4.84 20.19
CA GLY A 47 -7.87 4.78 21.59
C GLY A 47 -6.97 5.50 22.59
N LEU A 48 -5.65 5.53 22.36
CA LEU A 48 -4.68 6.12 23.29
C LEU A 48 -4.41 7.61 23.06
N VAL A 49 -4.69 8.12 21.86
CA VAL A 49 -4.29 9.47 21.47
C VAL A 49 -5.51 10.38 21.35
N GLY A 50 -5.59 11.39 22.23
CA GLY A 50 -6.61 12.44 22.20
C GLY A 50 -6.51 13.31 20.94
N ALA A 51 -7.64 13.88 20.49
CA ALA A 51 -7.75 14.56 19.19
C ALA A 51 -6.75 15.70 18.96
N GLY A 52 -6.23 16.35 20.02
CA GLY A 52 -5.29 17.47 19.94
C GLY A 52 -3.81 17.09 19.67
N GLU A 53 -3.38 15.87 20.00
CA GLU A 53 -1.96 15.44 19.90
C GLU A 53 -1.70 14.45 18.74
N ARG A 54 -2.76 14.01 18.05
CA ARG A 54 -2.70 12.99 16.99
C ARG A 54 -1.73 13.34 15.87
N THR A 55 -1.69 14.59 15.43
CA THR A 55 -0.89 14.97 14.25
C THR A 55 0.61 14.82 14.49
N GLY A 56 1.10 15.19 15.68
CA GLY A 56 2.51 15.10 16.04
C GLY A 56 2.97 13.65 16.21
N LEU A 57 2.18 12.86 16.96
CA LEU A 57 2.49 11.45 17.19
C LEU A 57 2.41 10.63 15.89
N LEU A 58 1.40 10.87 15.04
CA LEU A 58 1.29 10.24 13.72
C LEU A 58 2.48 10.58 12.83
N ALA A 59 2.97 11.82 12.86
CA ALA A 59 4.17 12.20 12.11
C ALA A 59 5.42 11.48 12.61
N GLN A 60 5.61 11.34 13.93
CA GLN A 60 6.71 10.55 14.50
C GLN A 60 6.59 9.07 14.12
N LEU A 61 5.40 8.48 14.22
CA LEU A 61 5.16 7.09 13.84
C LEU A 61 5.43 6.84 12.35
N GLN A 62 4.98 7.74 11.48
CA GLN A 62 5.24 7.65 10.05
C GLN A 62 6.74 7.75 9.75
N SER A 63 7.46 8.64 10.44
CA SER A 63 8.91 8.77 10.35
C SER A 63 9.61 7.48 10.79
N THR A 64 9.25 6.93 11.95
CA THR A 64 9.80 5.66 12.46
C THR A 64 9.52 4.49 11.53
N LEU A 65 8.32 4.41 10.96
CA LEU A 65 7.97 3.38 9.97
C LEU A 65 8.82 3.49 8.70
N THR A 66 9.01 4.72 8.21
CA THR A 66 9.82 4.99 7.01
C THR A 66 11.29 4.67 7.27
N ALA A 67 11.81 5.05 8.43
CA ALA A 67 13.17 4.72 8.84
C ALA A 67 13.37 3.20 8.97
N GLY A 68 12.41 2.49 9.58
CA GLY A 68 12.44 1.03 9.70
C GLY A 68 12.44 0.33 8.34
N LEU A 69 11.63 0.82 7.39
CA LEU A 69 11.63 0.35 6.00
C LEU A 69 12.98 0.58 5.31
N ALA A 70 13.60 1.75 5.49
CA ALA A 70 14.90 2.06 4.92
C ALA A 70 16.01 1.15 5.48
N VAL A 71 16.02 0.93 6.80
CA VAL A 71 16.96 -0.01 7.45
C VAL A 71 16.74 -1.44 6.97
N GLY A 72 15.48 -1.89 6.93
CA GLY A 72 15.13 -3.23 6.46
C GLY A 72 15.51 -3.47 5.00
N ALA A 73 15.28 -2.48 4.13
CA ALA A 73 15.71 -2.53 2.73
C ALA A 73 17.24 -2.58 2.60
N GLY A 74 17.97 -1.79 3.41
CA GLY A 74 19.43 -1.83 3.46
C GLY A 74 19.97 -3.21 3.86
N LEU A 75 19.44 -3.80 4.93
CA LEU A 75 19.81 -5.14 5.39
C LEU A 75 19.44 -6.23 4.36
N GLY A 76 18.25 -6.14 3.75
CA GLY A 76 17.83 -7.02 2.68
C GLY A 76 18.73 -6.91 1.44
N GLY A 77 19.16 -5.70 1.09
CA GLY A 77 20.11 -5.44 0.01
C GLY A 77 21.48 -6.03 0.29
N LEU A 78 21.99 -5.91 1.52
CA LEU A 78 23.25 -6.56 1.94
C LEU A 78 23.17 -8.09 1.84
N ALA A 79 22.04 -8.67 2.27
CA ALA A 79 21.85 -10.12 2.16
C ALA A 79 21.75 -10.60 0.71
N LEU A 80 21.06 -9.84 -0.15
CA LEU A 80 20.98 -10.09 -1.59
C LEU A 80 22.35 -9.98 -2.25
N HIS A 81 23.14 -8.96 -1.89
CA HIS A 81 24.51 -8.78 -2.40
C HIS A 81 25.43 -9.92 -1.99
N ALA A 82 25.32 -10.38 -0.74
CA ALA A 82 26.09 -11.54 -0.28
C ALA A 82 25.68 -12.84 -1.00
N GLY A 83 24.41 -12.96 -1.42
CA GLY A 83 23.92 -14.09 -2.22
C GLY A 83 23.96 -15.45 -1.51
N THR A 84 24.30 -15.51 -0.22
CA THR A 84 24.47 -16.76 0.52
C THR A 84 23.21 -17.13 1.30
N ARG A 85 22.98 -18.43 1.46
CA ARG A 85 21.90 -18.97 2.30
C ARG A 85 21.96 -18.43 3.74
N ALA A 86 23.17 -18.32 4.30
CA ALA A 86 23.37 -17.82 5.66
C ALA A 86 22.94 -16.36 5.81
N ALA A 87 23.18 -15.52 4.81
CA ALA A 87 22.76 -14.12 4.83
C ALA A 87 21.23 -13.98 4.84
N TYR A 88 20.52 -14.76 4.00
CA TYR A 88 19.05 -14.77 4.00
C TYR A 88 18.46 -15.28 5.32
N LEU A 89 19.00 -16.38 5.86
CA LEU A 89 18.57 -16.91 7.16
C LEU A 89 18.84 -15.92 8.29
N GLY A 90 19.96 -15.20 8.24
CA GLY A 90 20.28 -14.14 9.21
C GLY A 90 19.25 -13.02 9.21
N VAL A 91 18.81 -12.55 8.03
CA VAL A 91 17.77 -11.53 7.92
C VAL A 91 16.43 -12.03 8.47
N PHE A 92 16.03 -13.26 8.16
CA PHE A 92 14.79 -13.83 8.71
C PHE A 92 14.86 -14.02 10.24
N ALA A 93 16.02 -14.43 10.77
CA ALA A 93 16.22 -14.56 12.21
C ALA A 93 16.13 -13.20 12.91
N LEU A 94 16.76 -12.16 12.34
CA LEU A 94 16.68 -10.79 12.85
C LEU A 94 15.24 -10.27 12.84
N ASP A 95 14.48 -10.53 11.77
CA ASP A 95 13.07 -10.14 11.67
C ASP A 95 12.21 -10.85 12.74
N ALA A 96 12.41 -12.16 12.92
CA ALA A 96 11.73 -12.94 13.96
C ALA A 96 12.01 -12.40 15.37
N VAL A 97 13.28 -12.15 15.70
CA VAL A 97 13.69 -11.54 16.99
C VAL A 97 13.05 -10.17 17.18
N SER A 98 13.02 -9.34 16.13
CA SER A 98 12.39 -8.01 16.19
C SER A 98 10.91 -8.08 16.52
N PHE A 99 10.17 -9.06 15.97
CA PHE A 99 8.76 -9.28 16.33
C PHE A 99 8.58 -9.78 17.77
N LEU A 100 9.50 -10.60 18.29
CA LEU A 100 9.48 -11.04 19.69
C LEU A 100 9.73 -9.87 20.64
N VAL A 101 10.71 -9.01 20.34
CA VAL A 101 10.96 -7.78 21.09
C VAL A 101 9.72 -6.86 21.06
N CYS A 102 9.10 -6.70 19.88
CA CYS A 102 7.86 -5.94 19.75
C CYS A 102 6.73 -6.52 20.60
N ALA A 103 6.57 -7.85 20.65
CA ALA A 103 5.59 -8.50 21.50
C ALA A 103 5.86 -8.23 23.00
N GLY A 104 7.13 -8.27 23.43
CA GLY A 104 7.52 -7.93 24.81
C GLY A 104 7.28 -6.46 25.17
N LEU A 105 7.53 -5.52 24.25
CA LEU A 105 7.21 -4.11 24.44
C LEU A 105 5.69 -3.87 24.51
N LEU A 106 4.91 -4.55 23.67
CA LEU A 106 3.45 -4.47 23.72
C LEU A 106 2.89 -5.01 25.04
N TRP A 107 3.59 -5.92 25.71
CA TRP A 107 3.18 -6.46 27.01
C TRP A 107 3.30 -5.43 28.14
N ARG A 108 4.14 -4.41 27.97
CA ARG A 108 4.30 -3.30 28.93
C ARG A 108 3.29 -2.18 28.76
N LEU A 109 2.48 -2.20 27.70
CA LEU A 109 1.46 -1.18 27.48
C LEU A 109 0.24 -1.43 28.37
N PRO A 110 -0.40 -0.36 28.88
CA PRO A 110 -1.64 -0.49 29.63
C PRO A 110 -2.68 -1.22 28.80
N THR A 111 -3.38 -2.17 29.42
CA THR A 111 -4.54 -2.82 28.80
C THR A 111 -5.61 -1.77 28.58
N VAL A 112 -5.71 -1.28 27.34
CA VAL A 112 -6.82 -0.40 26.95
C VAL A 112 -8.07 -1.25 27.05
N ALA A 113 -9.02 -0.81 27.89
CA ALA A 113 -10.31 -1.45 27.99
C ALA A 113 -10.87 -1.65 26.57
N PRO A 114 -11.28 -2.86 26.19
CA PRO A 114 -11.90 -3.07 24.90
C PRO A 114 -13.05 -2.08 24.81
N VAL A 115 -12.95 -1.09 23.92
CA VAL A 115 -14.12 -0.30 23.57
C VAL A 115 -15.11 -1.34 23.08
N ALA A 116 -16.25 -1.47 23.77
CA ALA A 116 -17.29 -2.38 23.36
C ALA A 116 -17.75 -1.94 21.97
N VAL A 117 -17.10 -2.49 20.95
CA VAL A 117 -17.60 -2.43 19.59
C VAL A 117 -18.89 -3.22 19.71
N GLY A 118 -20.02 -2.52 19.77
CA GLY A 118 -21.32 -3.18 19.72
C GLY A 118 -21.22 -4.11 18.52
N ARG A 119 -21.17 -5.43 18.76
CA ARG A 119 -21.07 -6.43 17.70
C ARG A 119 -22.38 -6.37 16.95
N LYS A 120 -22.53 -5.39 16.06
CA LYS A 120 -23.38 -5.52 14.90
C LYS A 120 -22.59 -6.39 13.94
N GLY A 121 -22.43 -7.67 14.31
CA GLY A 121 -21.89 -8.69 13.44
C GLY A 121 -22.76 -8.73 12.19
N GLY A 122 -22.15 -8.49 11.04
CA GLY A 122 -22.84 -8.53 9.77
C GLY A 122 -21.89 -8.08 8.66
N LEU A 123 -22.23 -8.47 7.43
CA LEU A 123 -21.61 -8.02 6.18
C LEU A 123 -21.91 -6.52 5.92
N GLY A 124 -21.85 -5.67 6.96
CA GLY A 124 -22.35 -4.30 6.98
C GLY A 124 -21.62 -3.40 5.99
N VAL A 125 -20.29 -3.46 5.99
CA VAL A 125 -19.43 -2.83 4.97
C VAL A 125 -19.76 -3.31 3.55
N LEU A 126 -20.02 -4.61 3.37
CA LEU A 126 -20.29 -5.20 2.05
C LEU A 126 -21.65 -4.78 1.48
N ARG A 127 -22.57 -4.34 2.35
CA ARG A 127 -23.84 -3.74 1.92
C ARG A 127 -23.67 -2.28 1.48
N ASP A 128 -22.59 -1.61 1.89
CA ASP A 128 -22.26 -0.27 1.40
C ASP A 128 -21.60 -0.33 0.01
N ARG A 129 -22.42 -0.55 -1.02
CA ARG A 129 -21.96 -0.68 -2.42
C ARG A 129 -21.06 0.48 -2.88
N PRO A 130 -21.35 1.76 -2.58
CA PRO A 130 -20.43 2.87 -2.87
C PRO A 130 -19.04 2.71 -2.25
N TYR A 131 -18.96 2.33 -0.97
CA TYR A 131 -17.67 2.12 -0.31
C TYR A 131 -16.95 0.88 -0.84
N VAL A 132 -17.69 -0.21 -1.11
CA VAL A 132 -17.13 -1.41 -1.76
C VAL A 132 -16.55 -1.07 -3.13
N LEU A 133 -17.28 -0.30 -3.94
CA LEU A 133 -16.78 0.16 -5.24
C LEU A 133 -15.53 1.02 -5.07
N LEU A 134 -15.50 1.94 -4.11
CA LEU A 134 -14.31 2.75 -3.80
C LEU A 134 -13.10 1.86 -3.45
N THR A 135 -13.28 0.84 -2.60
CA THR A 135 -12.23 -0.11 -2.23
C THR A 135 -11.76 -0.93 -3.43
N LEU A 136 -12.67 -1.39 -4.29
CA LEU A 136 -12.33 -2.14 -5.51
C LEU A 136 -11.52 -1.27 -6.49
N LEU A 137 -11.96 -0.03 -6.72
CA LEU A 137 -11.24 0.92 -7.56
C LEU A 137 -9.85 1.23 -6.98
N ASN A 138 -9.76 1.44 -5.67
CA ASN A 138 -8.47 1.62 -5.01
C ASN A 138 -7.58 0.37 -5.13
N THR A 139 -8.14 -0.84 -5.06
CA THR A 139 -7.41 -2.10 -5.27
C THR A 139 -6.76 -2.14 -6.66
N VAL A 140 -7.47 -1.67 -7.69
CA VAL A 140 -6.90 -1.51 -9.05
C VAL A 140 -5.76 -0.50 -9.06
N LEU A 141 -5.92 0.65 -8.40
CA LEU A 141 -4.87 1.67 -8.32
C LEU A 141 -3.63 1.18 -7.54
N LEU A 142 -3.82 0.26 -6.60
CA LEU A 142 -2.75 -0.38 -5.84
C LEU A 142 -1.93 -1.39 -6.65
N LEU A 143 -2.35 -1.77 -7.86
CA LEU A 143 -1.51 -2.55 -8.80
C LEU A 143 -0.19 -1.84 -9.13
N ARG A 144 -0.08 -0.54 -8.86
CA ARG A 144 1.19 0.19 -8.90
C ARG A 144 2.22 -0.36 -7.91
N MET A 145 1.83 -0.89 -6.74
CA MET A 145 2.78 -1.36 -5.73
C MET A 145 3.74 -2.44 -6.27
N PRO A 146 3.25 -3.55 -6.86
CA PRO A 146 4.14 -4.55 -7.46
C PRO A 146 4.80 -4.08 -8.76
N LEU A 147 4.42 -2.92 -9.30
CA LEU A 147 4.99 -2.40 -10.54
C LEU A 147 6.47 -2.09 -10.37
N LEU A 148 6.87 -1.44 -9.27
CA LEU A 148 8.26 -1.09 -9.05
C LEU A 148 9.09 -2.29 -8.58
N SER A 149 8.49 -3.18 -7.78
CA SER A 149 9.21 -4.32 -7.21
C SER A 149 9.30 -5.56 -8.10
N LEU A 150 8.38 -5.71 -9.05
CA LEU A 150 8.34 -6.87 -9.94
C LEU A 150 8.17 -6.45 -11.40
N GLY A 151 7.24 -5.53 -11.70
CA GLY A 151 6.94 -5.13 -13.07
C GLY A 151 8.15 -4.54 -13.82
N LEU A 152 8.81 -3.55 -13.24
CA LEU A 152 9.97 -2.87 -13.83
C LEU A 152 11.23 -3.76 -13.90
N PRO A 153 11.63 -4.49 -12.84
CA PRO A 153 12.74 -5.43 -12.95
C PRO A 153 12.52 -6.47 -14.05
N LEU A 154 11.29 -7.02 -14.15
CA LEU A 154 10.95 -8.02 -15.15
C LEU A 154 10.96 -7.43 -16.56
N TRP A 155 10.43 -6.22 -16.74
CA TRP A 155 10.47 -5.51 -18.01
C TRP A 155 11.91 -5.21 -18.46
N ILE A 156 12.71 -4.63 -17.57
CA ILE A 156 14.12 -4.30 -17.85
C ILE A 156 14.89 -5.57 -18.21
N ALA A 157 14.71 -6.67 -17.49
CA ALA A 157 15.43 -7.91 -17.72
C ALA A 157 15.00 -8.65 -19.02
N THR A 158 13.77 -8.45 -19.50
CA THR A 158 13.23 -9.25 -20.62
C THR A 158 13.05 -8.47 -21.92
N ARG A 159 12.97 -7.14 -21.87
CA ARG A 159 12.58 -6.30 -23.01
C ARG A 159 13.47 -5.08 -23.22
N THR A 160 14.54 -4.93 -22.45
CA THR A 160 15.39 -3.74 -22.48
C THR A 160 16.86 -4.11 -22.30
N ASP A 161 17.76 -3.39 -22.96
CA ASP A 161 19.22 -3.56 -22.78
C ASP A 161 19.76 -2.70 -21.62
N ALA A 162 18.89 -2.23 -20.73
CA ALA A 162 19.28 -1.37 -19.63
C ALA A 162 20.02 -2.17 -18.55
N PRO A 163 21.10 -1.63 -17.95
CA PRO A 163 21.83 -2.32 -16.89
C PRO A 163 20.95 -2.65 -15.67
N THR A 164 21.21 -3.78 -15.03
CA THR A 164 20.42 -4.25 -13.88
C THR A 164 20.50 -3.32 -12.65
N TRP A 165 21.58 -2.54 -12.50
CA TRP A 165 21.71 -1.56 -11.41
C TRP A 165 20.64 -0.47 -11.46
N VAL A 166 20.03 -0.23 -12.63
CA VAL A 166 18.94 0.74 -12.80
C VAL A 166 17.79 0.41 -11.87
N VAL A 167 17.47 -0.87 -11.71
CA VAL A 167 16.40 -1.32 -10.78
C VAL A 167 16.63 -0.77 -9.38
N SER A 168 17.83 -0.96 -8.83
CA SER A 168 18.19 -0.46 -7.50
C SER A 168 18.12 1.07 -7.44
N ALA A 169 18.58 1.76 -8.49
CA ALA A 169 18.48 3.22 -8.58
C ALA A 169 17.03 3.71 -8.58
N LEU A 170 16.11 3.01 -9.25
CA LEU A 170 14.68 3.34 -9.25
C LEU A 170 14.05 3.19 -7.86
N PHE A 171 14.42 2.14 -7.12
CA PHE A 171 13.98 1.96 -5.73
C PHE A 171 14.44 3.10 -4.82
N VAL A 172 15.71 3.49 -4.93
CA VAL A 172 16.27 4.63 -4.17
C VAL A 172 15.58 5.93 -4.55
N LEU A 173 15.38 6.17 -5.85
CA LEU A 173 14.67 7.35 -6.36
C LEU A 173 13.25 7.41 -5.80
N ASN A 174 12.49 6.32 -5.90
CA ASN A 174 11.11 6.27 -5.42
C ASN A 174 11.06 6.53 -3.91
N THR A 175 11.88 5.83 -3.13
CA THR A 175 11.92 5.96 -1.67
C THR A 175 12.32 7.38 -1.24
N GLY A 176 13.37 7.94 -1.83
CA GLY A 176 13.83 9.29 -1.55
C GLY A 176 12.80 10.35 -1.92
N ALA A 177 12.17 10.23 -3.08
CA ALA A 177 11.12 11.14 -3.51
C ALA A 177 9.90 11.09 -2.58
N VAL A 178 9.44 9.89 -2.21
CA VAL A 178 8.36 9.74 -1.23
C VAL A 178 8.76 10.37 0.11
N MET A 179 9.96 10.09 0.63
CA MET A 179 10.42 10.66 1.90
C MET A 179 10.43 12.19 1.92
N VAL A 180 10.87 12.82 0.83
CA VAL A 180 11.02 14.29 0.74
C VAL A 180 9.69 14.99 0.42
N PHE A 181 8.87 14.40 -0.46
CA PHE A 181 7.72 15.07 -1.05
C PHE A 181 6.35 14.55 -0.57
N GLN A 182 6.24 13.33 -0.05
CA GLN A 182 4.95 12.75 0.36
C GLN A 182 4.20 13.64 1.36
N VAL A 183 4.90 14.19 2.35
CA VAL A 183 4.28 15.07 3.36
C VAL A 183 3.73 16.34 2.73
N ARG A 184 4.44 16.92 1.76
CA ARG A 184 3.99 18.13 1.04
C ARG A 184 2.77 17.83 0.17
N VAL A 185 2.78 16.71 -0.53
CA VAL A 185 1.66 16.25 -1.36
C VAL A 185 0.44 15.95 -0.48
N ALA A 186 0.63 15.29 0.67
CA ALA A 186 -0.45 14.97 1.60
C ALA A 186 -1.11 16.22 2.19
N ARG A 187 -0.32 17.27 2.51
CA ARG A 187 -0.87 18.57 2.99
C ARG A 187 -1.81 19.26 2.00
N ALA A 188 -1.66 19.00 0.70
CA ALA A 188 -2.54 19.56 -0.32
C ALA A 188 -3.93 18.87 -0.36
N VAL A 189 -4.09 17.75 0.35
CA VAL A 189 -5.33 16.98 0.41
C VAL A 189 -6.04 17.30 1.73
N THR A 190 -7.02 18.19 1.67
CA THR A 190 -7.75 18.73 2.84
C THR A 190 -9.20 18.25 2.96
N GLY A 191 -9.67 17.43 2.03
CA GLY A 191 -11.02 16.84 2.07
C GLY A 191 -11.41 16.12 0.78
N LEU A 192 -12.67 15.67 0.70
CA LEU A 192 -13.18 14.83 -0.40
C LEU A 192 -12.96 15.40 -1.81
N ALA A 193 -13.16 16.70 -2.00
CA ALA A 193 -13.04 17.35 -3.31
C ALA A 193 -11.58 17.45 -3.77
N SER A 194 -10.68 17.87 -2.89
CA SER A 194 -9.24 17.94 -3.18
C SER A 194 -8.65 16.53 -3.35
N ALA A 195 -9.05 15.56 -2.53
CA ALA A 195 -8.66 14.16 -2.66
C ALA A 195 -9.05 13.56 -4.01
N THR A 196 -10.31 13.75 -4.44
CA THR A 196 -10.80 13.27 -5.74
C THR A 196 -10.03 13.90 -6.91
N ARG A 197 -9.73 15.21 -6.83
CA ARG A 197 -8.97 15.92 -7.87
C ARG A 197 -7.54 15.39 -7.97
N VAL A 198 -6.87 15.19 -6.84
CA VAL A 198 -5.51 14.66 -6.79
C VAL A 198 -5.47 13.23 -7.34
N VAL A 199 -6.40 12.35 -6.98
CA VAL A 199 -6.47 10.97 -7.52
C VAL A 199 -6.66 10.97 -9.04
N ARG A 200 -7.54 11.83 -9.57
CA ARG A 200 -7.73 11.97 -11.03
C ARG A 200 -6.48 12.44 -11.75
N ARG A 201 -5.79 13.45 -11.21
CA ARG A 201 -4.52 13.93 -11.76
C ARG A 201 -3.47 12.82 -11.73
N SER A 202 -3.37 12.07 -10.62
CA SER A 202 -2.48 10.92 -10.52
C SER A 202 -2.78 9.84 -11.55
N GLY A 203 -4.05 9.63 -11.93
CA GLY A 203 -4.42 8.72 -13.02
C GLY A 203 -3.80 9.12 -14.36
N TRP A 204 -3.83 10.40 -14.72
CA TRP A 204 -3.20 10.89 -15.95
C TRP A 204 -1.68 10.76 -15.92
N VAL A 205 -1.07 11.12 -14.79
CA VAL A 205 0.38 10.99 -14.62
C VAL A 205 0.81 9.50 -14.67
N MET A 206 -0.02 8.59 -14.14
CA MET A 206 0.23 7.15 -14.23
C MET A 206 0.13 6.63 -15.67
N LEU A 207 -0.88 7.07 -16.43
CA LEU A 207 -0.98 6.72 -17.85
C LEU A 207 0.25 7.22 -18.63
N ALA A 208 0.68 8.46 -18.37
CA ALA A 208 1.90 9.00 -18.96
C ALA A 208 3.14 8.18 -18.57
N ALA A 209 3.28 7.80 -17.29
CA ALA A 209 4.36 6.94 -16.82
C ALA A 209 4.37 5.59 -17.56
N CYS A 210 3.20 4.96 -17.70
CA CYS A 210 3.06 3.69 -18.43
C CYS A 210 3.43 3.84 -19.92
N ALA A 211 2.99 4.92 -20.57
CA ALA A 211 3.36 5.19 -21.96
C ALA A 211 4.88 5.40 -22.10
N VAL A 212 5.51 6.16 -21.19
CA VAL A 212 6.96 6.37 -21.16
C VAL A 212 7.70 5.04 -20.95
N PHE A 213 7.27 4.19 -20.00
CA PHE A 213 7.87 2.86 -19.83
C PHE A 213 7.73 1.99 -21.08
N ALA A 214 6.60 2.05 -21.77
CA ALA A 214 6.37 1.30 -23.00
C ALA A 214 7.34 1.69 -24.13
N LEU A 215 7.77 2.95 -24.16
CA LEU A 215 8.76 3.48 -25.12
C LEU A 215 10.20 3.03 -24.83
N SER A 216 10.47 2.42 -23.67
CA SER A 216 11.82 1.91 -23.36
C SER A 216 12.14 0.59 -24.08
N ALA A 217 11.13 -0.11 -24.60
CA ALA A 217 11.36 -1.35 -25.36
C ALA A 217 12.12 -1.08 -26.66
N GLY A 218 13.23 -1.80 -26.87
CA GLY A 218 14.04 -1.69 -28.08
C GLY A 218 14.86 -0.40 -28.21
N ALA A 219 14.89 0.44 -27.18
CA ALA A 219 15.78 1.60 -27.13
C ALA A 219 17.22 1.17 -26.78
N SER A 220 18.20 1.95 -27.23
CA SER A 220 19.60 1.71 -26.86
C SER A 220 19.80 1.82 -25.34
N PRO A 221 20.82 1.17 -24.74
CA PRO A 221 20.94 1.03 -23.29
C PRO A 221 20.79 2.33 -22.49
N TRP A 222 21.46 3.40 -22.93
CA TRP A 222 21.45 4.70 -22.23
C TRP A 222 20.16 5.48 -22.47
N VAL A 223 19.55 5.36 -23.65
CA VAL A 223 18.23 5.94 -23.91
C VAL A 223 17.18 5.23 -23.06
N ALA A 224 17.25 3.90 -22.97
CA ALA A 224 16.38 3.11 -22.12
C ALA A 224 16.50 3.50 -20.65
N VAL A 225 17.73 3.72 -20.13
CA VAL A 225 17.95 4.23 -18.77
C VAL A 225 17.22 5.56 -18.57
N GLY A 226 17.41 6.53 -19.48
CA GLY A 226 16.77 7.84 -19.40
C GLY A 226 15.24 7.75 -19.42
N VAL A 227 14.69 6.94 -20.32
CA VAL A 227 13.23 6.73 -20.45
C VAL A 227 12.66 6.05 -19.21
N VAL A 228 13.32 5.01 -18.69
CA VAL A 228 12.90 4.29 -17.49
C VAL A 228 12.96 5.19 -16.25
N VAL A 229 14.01 6.01 -16.11
CA VAL A 229 14.10 6.99 -15.01
C VAL A 229 13.01 8.04 -15.12
N ALA A 230 12.74 8.58 -16.31
CA ALA A 230 11.65 9.53 -16.53
C ALA A 230 10.28 8.91 -16.19
N GLY A 231 10.03 7.67 -16.61
CA GLY A 231 8.83 6.92 -16.24
C GLY A 231 8.70 6.73 -14.73
N ALA A 232 9.80 6.43 -14.03
CA ALA A 232 9.81 6.26 -12.57
C ALA A 232 9.53 7.56 -11.82
N VAL A 233 10.04 8.71 -12.30
CA VAL A 233 9.71 10.02 -11.75
C VAL A 233 8.20 10.31 -11.89
N LEU A 234 7.62 10.05 -13.06
CA LEU A 234 6.18 10.21 -13.25
C LEU A 234 5.39 9.25 -12.34
N GLN A 235 5.82 8.00 -12.27
CA GLN A 235 5.19 6.96 -11.46
C GLN A 235 5.21 7.31 -9.96
N VAL A 236 6.31 7.85 -9.42
CA VAL A 236 6.35 8.30 -8.02
C VAL A 236 5.48 9.54 -7.77
N VAL A 237 5.39 10.47 -8.73
CA VAL A 237 4.47 11.62 -8.62
C VAL A 237 3.02 11.16 -8.59
N ALA A 238 2.64 10.24 -9.50
CA ALA A 238 1.32 9.64 -9.49
C ALA A 238 1.05 8.89 -8.17
N GLU A 239 2.06 8.19 -7.66
CA GLU A 239 2.00 7.45 -6.41
C GLU A 239 1.63 8.31 -5.22
N MET A 240 2.40 9.38 -4.98
CA MET A 240 2.21 10.20 -3.80
C MET A 240 0.80 10.79 -3.76
N GLY A 241 0.31 11.29 -4.90
CA GLY A 241 -1.03 11.85 -5.02
C GLY A 241 -2.14 10.80 -4.84
N GLN A 242 -2.00 9.63 -5.47
CA GLN A 242 -3.01 8.58 -5.35
C GLN A 242 -3.07 8.01 -3.94
N SER A 243 -1.92 7.81 -3.29
CA SER A 243 -1.84 7.36 -1.90
C SER A 243 -2.51 8.36 -0.95
N ALA A 244 -2.14 9.65 -1.02
CA ALA A 244 -2.72 10.68 -0.16
C ALA A 244 -4.23 10.82 -0.36
N GLY A 245 -4.68 10.90 -1.62
CA GLY A 245 -6.10 11.08 -1.93
C GLY A 245 -6.94 9.86 -1.58
N SER A 246 -6.48 8.64 -1.86
CA SER A 246 -7.26 7.42 -1.58
C SER A 246 -7.40 7.15 -0.07
N TRP A 247 -6.37 7.47 0.70
CA TRP A 247 -6.44 7.43 2.17
C TRP A 247 -7.44 8.44 2.73
N GLN A 248 -7.40 9.69 2.27
CA GLN A 248 -8.37 10.72 2.70
C GLN A 248 -9.81 10.29 2.36
N LEU A 249 -10.05 9.83 1.13
CA LEU A 249 -11.37 9.34 0.70
C LEU A 249 -11.86 8.17 1.56
N SER A 250 -10.97 7.23 1.90
CA SER A 250 -11.31 6.09 2.75
C SER A 250 -11.77 6.52 4.13
N PHE A 251 -11.10 7.51 4.73
CA PHE A 251 -11.43 7.99 6.08
C PHE A 251 -12.68 8.88 6.10
N ASP A 252 -12.77 9.87 5.22
CA ASP A 252 -13.88 10.84 5.21
C ASP A 252 -15.23 10.19 4.86
N LEU A 253 -15.22 9.04 4.17
CA LEU A 253 -16.43 8.30 3.80
C LEU A 253 -16.81 7.24 4.84
N ALA A 254 -15.93 6.92 5.80
CA ALA A 254 -16.22 5.94 6.82
C ALA A 254 -17.12 6.54 7.93
N PRO A 255 -18.23 5.89 8.32
CA PRO A 255 -19.04 6.32 9.45
C PRO A 255 -18.21 6.39 10.74
N ALA A 256 -18.40 7.45 11.54
CA ALA A 256 -17.62 7.70 12.76
C ALA A 256 -17.69 6.54 13.78
N ASP A 257 -18.79 5.79 13.79
CA ASP A 257 -19.04 4.63 14.65
C ASP A 257 -18.42 3.32 14.13
N ARG A 258 -17.96 3.28 12.87
CA ARG A 258 -17.50 2.06 12.17
C ARG A 258 -16.19 2.22 11.38
N VAL A 259 -15.40 3.24 11.69
CA VAL A 259 -14.12 3.53 10.99
C VAL A 259 -13.21 2.29 10.92
N GLY A 260 -13.11 1.50 12.00
CA GLY A 260 -12.28 0.29 12.02
C GLY A 260 -12.73 -0.81 11.03
N GLU A 261 -14.03 -1.04 10.87
CA GLU A 261 -14.58 -2.01 9.91
C GLU A 261 -14.29 -1.57 8.46
N TYR A 262 -14.50 -0.29 8.17
CA TYR A 262 -14.30 0.31 6.85
C TYR A 262 -12.81 0.33 6.47
N GLN A 263 -11.92 0.78 7.37
CA GLN A 263 -10.47 0.77 7.13
C GLN A 263 -9.92 -0.66 7.02
N GLY A 264 -10.45 -1.61 7.78
CA GLY A 264 -10.08 -3.03 7.66
C GLY A 264 -10.40 -3.58 6.27
N PHE A 265 -11.59 -3.27 5.76
CA PHE A 265 -11.99 -3.66 4.40
C PHE A 265 -11.19 -2.95 3.31
N PHE A 266 -10.93 -1.64 3.46
CA PHE A 266 -10.07 -0.89 2.55
C PHE A 266 -8.64 -1.46 2.52
N GLY A 267 -8.11 -1.84 3.68
CA GLY A 267 -6.81 -2.50 3.82
C GLY A 267 -6.75 -3.88 3.16
N ALA A 268 -7.86 -4.62 3.11
CA ALA A 268 -7.93 -5.89 2.39
C ALA A 268 -7.59 -5.73 0.90
N GLY A 269 -7.92 -4.58 0.29
CA GLY A 269 -7.55 -4.24 -1.08
C GLY A 269 -6.03 -4.23 -1.32
N VAL A 270 -5.23 -3.83 -0.32
CA VAL A 270 -3.76 -3.92 -0.40
C VAL A 270 -3.29 -5.36 -0.51
N THR A 271 -3.91 -6.26 0.26
CA THR A 271 -3.56 -7.69 0.22
C THR A 271 -3.93 -8.28 -1.14
N VAL A 272 -5.14 -8.01 -1.63
CA VAL A 272 -5.60 -8.47 -2.96
C VAL A 272 -4.66 -7.97 -4.06
N ALA A 273 -4.31 -6.68 -4.05
CA ALA A 273 -3.40 -6.11 -5.03
C ALA A 273 -1.98 -6.71 -4.96
N ARG A 274 -1.48 -7.03 -3.77
CA ARG A 274 -0.17 -7.70 -3.60
C ARG A 274 -0.19 -9.15 -4.06
N THR A 275 -1.30 -9.87 -3.84
CA THR A 275 -1.42 -11.28 -4.23
C THR A 275 -1.68 -11.45 -5.72
N LEU A 276 -2.63 -10.69 -6.28
CA LEU A 276 -3.01 -10.82 -7.69
C LEU A 276 -2.17 -9.92 -8.61
N GLY A 277 -1.58 -8.85 -8.08
CA GLY A 277 -0.85 -7.87 -8.87
C GLY A 277 0.33 -8.46 -9.65
N PRO A 278 1.18 -9.34 -9.09
CA PRO A 278 2.22 -10.02 -9.86
C PRO A 278 1.65 -10.79 -11.05
N LEU A 279 0.56 -11.55 -10.87
CA LEU A 279 -0.06 -12.32 -11.94
C LEU A 279 -0.61 -11.40 -13.06
N VAL A 280 -1.31 -10.32 -12.68
CA VAL A 280 -1.84 -9.34 -13.62
C VAL A 280 -0.71 -8.61 -14.36
N LEU A 281 0.30 -8.14 -13.64
CA LEU A 281 1.43 -7.41 -14.22
C LEU A 281 2.30 -8.30 -15.11
N THR A 282 2.62 -9.52 -14.70
CA THR A 282 3.38 -10.44 -15.55
C THR A 282 2.60 -10.75 -16.84
N SER A 283 1.30 -11.00 -16.75
CA SER A 283 0.47 -11.27 -17.93
C SER A 283 0.44 -10.08 -18.89
N LEU A 284 0.25 -8.86 -18.38
CA LEU A 284 0.22 -7.64 -19.19
C LEU A 284 1.61 -7.28 -19.74
N LEU A 285 2.62 -7.22 -18.89
CA LEU A 285 3.93 -6.66 -19.25
C LEU A 285 4.80 -7.67 -20.02
N VAL A 286 4.83 -8.94 -19.61
CA VAL A 286 5.64 -9.97 -20.29
C VAL A 286 4.88 -10.53 -21.48
N GLY A 287 3.61 -10.89 -21.27
CA GLY A 287 2.77 -11.49 -22.30
C GLY A 287 2.44 -10.50 -23.42
N TRP A 288 1.88 -9.34 -23.07
CA TRP A 288 1.36 -8.39 -24.07
C TRP A 288 2.34 -7.27 -24.41
N GLY A 289 3.37 -7.03 -23.62
CA GLY A 289 4.43 -6.07 -23.95
C GLY A 289 3.97 -4.61 -23.82
N THR A 290 4.30 -3.80 -24.83
CA THR A 290 3.94 -2.37 -24.95
C THR A 290 2.42 -2.11 -24.85
N PRO A 291 1.54 -2.86 -25.54
CA PRO A 291 0.08 -2.79 -25.30
C PRO A 291 -0.32 -2.99 -23.84
N GLY A 292 0.35 -3.88 -23.11
CA GLY A 292 0.06 -4.16 -21.70
C GLY A 292 0.28 -2.95 -20.79
N TRP A 293 1.33 -2.16 -21.05
CA TRP A 293 1.58 -0.89 -20.36
C TRP A 293 0.45 0.12 -20.60
N LEU A 294 0.03 0.30 -21.84
CA LEU A 294 -1.05 1.24 -22.17
C LEU A 294 -2.39 0.81 -21.55
N LEU A 295 -2.69 -0.49 -21.56
CA LEU A 295 -3.87 -1.04 -20.89
C LEU A 295 -3.83 -0.83 -19.38
N LEU A 296 -2.67 -1.03 -18.73
CA LEU A 296 -2.49 -0.74 -17.30
C LEU A 296 -2.70 0.76 -17.00
N GLY A 297 -2.13 1.63 -17.84
CA GLY A 297 -2.33 3.07 -17.75
C GLY A 297 -3.80 3.47 -17.92
N ALA A 298 -4.50 2.90 -18.89
CA ALA A 298 -5.92 3.15 -19.13
C ALA A 298 -6.79 2.61 -17.97
N LEU A 299 -6.48 1.43 -17.45
CA LEU A 299 -7.16 0.82 -16.31
C LEU A 299 -7.00 1.68 -15.04
N THR A 300 -5.79 2.17 -14.78
CA THR A 300 -5.54 3.06 -13.63
C THR A 300 -6.20 4.43 -13.82
N LEU A 301 -6.19 5.01 -15.03
CA LEU A 301 -6.87 6.26 -15.32
C LEU A 301 -8.39 6.14 -15.14
N THR A 302 -9.00 5.09 -15.71
CA THR A 302 -10.44 4.82 -15.58
C THR A 302 -10.84 4.60 -14.12
N ALA A 303 -10.04 3.83 -13.37
CA ALA A 303 -10.27 3.65 -11.94
C ALA A 303 -10.20 4.98 -11.16
N SER A 304 -9.18 5.80 -11.43
CA SER A 304 -9.03 7.13 -10.80
C SER A 304 -10.19 8.07 -11.10
N TYR A 305 -10.76 8.04 -12.30
CA TYR A 305 -11.93 8.85 -12.65
C TYR A 305 -13.22 8.34 -12.01
N ALA A 306 -13.39 7.02 -11.95
CA ALA A 306 -14.52 6.34 -11.32
C ALA A 306 -14.59 6.57 -9.80
N MET A 307 -13.45 6.89 -9.15
CA MET A 307 -13.42 7.27 -7.73
C MET A 307 -14.33 8.49 -7.45
N GLY A 308 -14.40 9.48 -8.35
CA GLY A 308 -15.22 10.68 -8.11
C GLY A 308 -16.73 10.42 -7.99
N PRO A 309 -17.36 9.73 -8.96
CA PRO A 309 -18.75 9.30 -8.83
C PRO A 309 -19.00 8.37 -7.62
N ALA A 310 -18.05 7.49 -7.28
CA ALA A 310 -18.16 6.63 -6.10
C ALA A 310 -18.18 7.46 -4.80
N THR A 311 -17.25 8.40 -4.66
CA THR A 311 -17.18 9.35 -3.54
C THR A 311 -18.46 10.16 -3.40
N ARG A 312 -19.00 10.71 -4.51
CA ARG A 312 -20.24 11.49 -4.47
C ARG A 312 -21.44 10.65 -3.99
N ARG A 313 -21.54 9.40 -4.44
CA ARG A 313 -22.62 8.47 -4.02
C ARG A 313 -22.49 8.04 -2.56
N ALA A 314 -21.26 7.91 -2.06
CA ALA A 314 -21.00 7.59 -0.66
C ALA A 314 -21.31 8.80 0.24
N HIS A 315 -20.84 9.99 -0.11
CA HIS A 315 -21.03 11.20 0.68
C HIS A 315 -22.52 11.59 0.83
N GLY A 316 -23.31 11.51 -0.25
CA GLY A 316 -24.75 11.81 -0.21
C GLY A 316 -25.61 10.86 0.65
N ARG A 317 -25.02 9.81 1.24
CA ARG A 317 -25.69 8.92 2.20
C ARG A 317 -25.28 9.17 3.65
N THR A 318 -24.15 9.83 3.87
CA THR A 318 -23.63 10.16 5.21
C THR A 318 -24.19 11.48 5.72
N GLU A 319 -24.68 12.38 4.83
CA GLU A 319 -25.53 13.48 5.28
C GLU A 319 -26.84 12.93 5.84
N PRO A 320 -27.21 13.24 7.10
CA PRO A 320 -28.54 12.95 7.58
C PRO A 320 -29.52 13.68 6.68
N ARG A 321 -30.56 12.99 6.20
CA ARG A 321 -31.80 13.66 5.75
C ARG A 321 -32.13 14.69 6.82
N ARG A 322 -31.92 15.99 6.54
CA ARG A 322 -32.43 17.06 7.40
C ARG A 322 -33.91 16.80 7.55
N GLN A 323 -34.33 16.35 8.74
CA GLN A 323 -35.75 16.30 9.08
C GLN A 323 -36.28 17.72 8.91
N PRO A 324 -37.41 17.93 8.24
CA PRO A 324 -38.04 19.23 8.22
C PRO A 324 -38.32 19.59 9.67
N VAL A 325 -37.73 20.70 10.13
CA VAL A 325 -38.07 21.31 11.41
C VAL A 325 -39.57 21.56 11.34
N LEU A 326 -40.35 20.78 12.08
CA LEU A 326 -41.75 21.09 12.33
C LEU A 326 -41.75 22.39 13.11
N ALA A 327 -42.07 23.48 12.42
CA ALA A 327 -42.44 24.72 13.05
C ALA A 327 -43.77 24.47 13.79
N ASN A 328 -43.70 24.47 15.11
CA ASN A 328 -44.84 24.71 16.00
C ASN A 328 -44.71 26.12 16.56
#